data_AF-A0A8J1XU93-F1
#
_entry.id   AF-A0A8J1XU93-F1
#
_cell.length_a   1.000
_cell.length_b   1.000
_cell.length_c   1.000
_cell.angle_alpha   90.00
_cell.angle_beta   90.00
_cell.angle_gamma   90.00
#
_symmetry.space_group_name_H-M   'P 1'
#
loop_
_entity.id
_entity.type
_entity.pdbx_description
1 polymer ?
#
loop_
_entity_poly.entity_id
_entity_poly.type
_entity_poly.pdbx_seq_one_letter_code
_entity_poly.pdbx_strand_id
1 'polypeptide(L)'
;MIEFCTKKRMLISIIVLIVISILVLIIESSVSTSTDMKNMTDPPDETSNRSNNKDYNCAEHEPFTIIEECTICSKFEIMSNASVCLSTGFREKIHCTVSKKEVSRSCSNTRKKERDFWTFELLMILLGAVSYGSVFMRQKHLDKRLMDKVHQQIAAGV
;
A
#
# COMPACT_ATOMS: atom_id res chain seq x y z
N MET A 1 -21.95 10.83 35.51
CA MET A 1 -21.80 10.94 34.03
C MET A 1 -20.37 11.23 33.55
N ILE A 2 -19.39 11.50 34.43
CA ILE A 2 -18.02 11.89 34.05
C ILE A 2 -17.14 10.67 33.66
N GLU A 3 -17.38 9.49 34.23
CA GLU A 3 -16.67 8.23 33.92
C GLU A 3 -16.87 7.70 32.49
N PHE A 4 -18.02 7.98 31.88
CA PHE A 4 -18.28 7.54 30.50
C PHE A 4 -17.44 8.33 29.49
N CYS A 5 -16.99 9.53 29.87
CA CYS A 5 -16.21 10.44 29.03
C CYS A 5 -14.72 10.05 28.99
N THR A 6 -14.17 9.54 30.10
CA THR A 6 -12.79 9.04 30.17
C THR A 6 -12.60 7.73 29.41
N LYS A 7 -13.54 6.77 29.52
CA LYS A 7 -13.50 5.52 28.74
C LYS A 7 -13.55 5.75 27.22
N LYS A 8 -14.38 6.69 26.76
CA LYS A 8 -14.45 7.06 25.33
C LYS A 8 -13.19 7.78 24.85
N ARG A 9 -12.63 8.71 25.65
CA ARG A 9 -11.34 9.34 25.34
C ARG A 9 -10.19 8.33 25.28
N MET A 10 -10.19 7.36 26.19
CA MET A 10 -9.21 6.27 26.20
C MET A 10 -9.31 5.38 24.95
N LEU A 11 -10.53 5.01 24.54
CA LEU A 11 -10.76 4.24 23.30
C LEU A 11 -10.33 5.00 22.04
N ILE A 12 -10.63 6.30 21.95
CA ILE A 12 -10.19 7.13 20.81
C ILE A 12 -8.66 7.16 20.74
N SER A 13 -7.98 7.32 21.87
CA SER A 13 -6.52 7.31 21.91
C SER A 13 -5.94 5.98 21.41
N ILE A 14 -6.53 4.85 21.80
CA ILE A 14 -6.08 3.52 21.36
C ILE A 14 -6.29 3.34 19.85
N ILE A 15 -7.46 3.72 19.32
CA ILE A 15 -7.74 3.64 17.88
C ILE A 15 -6.77 4.51 17.09
N VAL A 16 -6.53 5.74 17.55
CA VAL A 16 -5.57 6.65 16.91
C VAL A 16 -4.16 6.05 16.92
N LEU A 17 -3.72 5.45 18.04
CA LEU A 17 -2.42 4.79 18.10
C LEU A 17 -2.33 3.60 17.13
N ILE A 18 -3.38 2.78 17.03
CA ILE A 18 -3.42 1.64 16.08
C ILE A 18 -3.32 2.14 14.64
N VAL A 19 -4.08 3.18 14.27
CA VAL A 19 -4.03 3.77 12.93
C VAL A 19 -2.63 4.33 12.64
N ILE A 20 -2.02 5.04 13.58
CA ILE A 20 -0.66 5.58 13.43
C ILE A 20 0.35 4.44 13.23
N SER A 21 0.28 3.37 14.02
CA SER A 21 1.16 2.21 13.85
C SER A 21 1.01 1.55 12.48
N ILE A 22 -0.22 1.40 11.98
CA ILE A 22 -0.46 0.84 10.64
C ILE A 22 0.11 1.78 9.55
N LEU A 23 -0.08 3.10 9.70
CA LEU A 23 0.50 4.07 8.78
C LEU A 23 2.02 4.00 8.76
N VAL A 24 2.68 3.86 9.91
CA VAL A 24 4.13 3.69 9.99
C VAL A 24 4.58 2.42 9.25
N LEU A 25 3.89 1.29 9.42
CA LEU A 25 4.22 0.05 8.70
C LEU A 25 4.05 0.20 7.18
N ILE A 26 3.01 0.90 6.73
CA ILE A 26 2.80 1.18 5.31
C ILE A 26 3.90 2.09 4.79
N ILE A 27 4.23 3.16 5.51
CA ILE A 27 5.31 4.07 5.13
C ILE A 27 6.63 3.31 5.03
N GLU A 28 6.99 2.48 6.02
CA GLU A 28 8.18 1.63 5.94
C GLU A 28 8.16 0.71 4.72
N SER A 29 7.03 0.04 4.43
CA SER A 29 6.94 -0.82 3.24
C SER A 29 7.14 -0.06 1.92
N SER A 30 6.60 1.16 1.84
CA SER A 30 6.75 2.03 0.66
C SER A 30 8.15 2.65 0.56
N VAL A 31 8.76 2.95 1.72
CA VAL A 31 10.11 3.52 1.83
C VAL A 31 11.15 2.45 1.53
N SER A 32 11.03 1.22 2.04
CA SER A 32 11.91 0.11 1.65
C SER A 32 11.92 -0.11 0.14
N THR A 33 10.79 0.17 -0.53
CA THR A 33 10.70 0.15 -2.00
C THR A 33 11.33 1.40 -2.65
N SER A 34 11.27 2.55 -1.99
CA SER A 34 11.71 3.86 -2.52
C SER A 34 13.14 4.27 -2.17
N THR A 35 13.74 3.77 -1.08
CA THR A 35 15.13 4.09 -0.69
C THR A 35 16.16 3.48 -1.64
N ASP A 36 15.79 2.46 -2.40
CA ASP A 36 16.61 2.03 -3.55
C ASP A 36 16.40 2.92 -4.79
N MET A 37 15.29 3.65 -4.87
CA MET A 37 14.94 4.49 -6.03
C MET A 37 15.48 5.93 -5.94
N LYS A 38 15.94 6.39 -4.77
CA LYS A 38 16.43 7.77 -4.58
C LYS A 38 17.91 8.00 -4.98
N ASN A 39 18.45 7.17 -5.86
CA ASN A 39 19.76 7.38 -6.48
C ASN A 39 19.74 7.42 -8.01
N MET A 40 18.56 7.50 -8.65
CA MET A 40 18.48 7.57 -10.12
C MET A 40 17.50 8.66 -10.56
N THR A 41 17.96 9.90 -10.46
CA THR A 41 17.38 11.02 -11.20
C THR A 41 18.06 11.04 -12.56
N ASP A 42 17.37 10.53 -13.58
CA ASP A 42 17.21 11.17 -14.90
C ASP A 42 16.34 10.25 -15.80
N PRO A 43 15.36 10.79 -16.54
CA PRO A 43 14.52 10.00 -17.45
C PRO A 43 15.23 9.80 -18.80
N PRO A 44 14.93 8.70 -19.51
CA PRO A 44 14.22 8.94 -20.77
C PRO A 44 13.14 7.91 -21.09
N ASP A 45 12.02 8.50 -21.52
CA ASP A 45 11.25 8.18 -22.72
C ASP A 45 10.57 6.82 -22.89
N GLU A 46 9.28 6.92 -23.18
CA GLU A 46 8.46 5.86 -23.73
C GLU A 46 9.03 5.45 -25.09
N THR A 47 9.69 4.30 -25.16
CA THR A 47 9.69 3.56 -26.42
C THR A 47 9.67 2.07 -26.11
N SER A 48 8.55 1.46 -26.48
CA SER A 48 8.43 0.04 -26.81
C SER A 48 9.60 -0.39 -27.70
N ASN A 49 10.69 -0.86 -27.11
CA ASN A 49 11.73 -1.57 -27.83
C ASN A 49 11.91 -2.93 -27.17
N ARG A 50 11.19 -3.88 -27.77
CA ARG A 50 11.40 -5.32 -27.74
C ARG A 50 12.88 -5.60 -28.03
N SER A 51 13.72 -5.48 -27.00
CA SER A 51 15.16 -5.61 -27.16
C SER A 51 15.47 -7.09 -27.31
N ASN A 52 15.83 -7.44 -28.54
CA ASN A 52 16.25 -8.74 -29.01
C ASN A 52 17.50 -9.23 -28.24
N ASN A 53 17.33 -9.70 -27.01
CA ASN A 53 18.38 -10.50 -26.37
C ASN A 53 18.31 -11.92 -26.92
N LYS A 54 19.17 -12.21 -27.91
CA LYS A 54 19.37 -13.52 -28.54
C LYS A 54 20.15 -14.46 -27.61
N ASP A 55 19.69 -14.59 -26.37
CA ASP A 55 20.01 -15.70 -25.48
C ASP A 55 18.68 -16.28 -25.04
N TYR A 56 18.20 -17.26 -25.81
CA TYR A 56 17.12 -18.21 -25.51
C TYR A 56 16.25 -17.79 -24.32
N ASN A 57 15.29 -16.88 -24.55
CA ASN A 57 14.26 -16.56 -23.56
C ASN A 57 13.44 -17.83 -23.31
N CYS A 58 13.85 -18.62 -22.31
CA CYS A 58 13.11 -19.81 -21.91
C CYS A 58 11.68 -19.44 -21.47
N ALA A 59 11.46 -18.20 -21.04
CA ALA A 59 10.13 -17.66 -20.78
C ALA A 59 9.15 -17.68 -21.99
N GLU A 60 9.67 -17.65 -23.22
CA GLU A 60 8.83 -17.64 -24.44
C GLU A 60 8.54 -19.04 -24.98
N HIS A 61 9.36 -20.04 -24.62
CA HIS A 61 9.35 -21.37 -25.24
C HIS A 61 8.96 -22.49 -24.27
N GLU A 62 9.03 -22.25 -22.95
CA GLU A 62 8.71 -23.25 -21.93
C GLU A 62 7.97 -22.63 -20.74
N PRO A 63 7.16 -23.43 -20.02
CA PRO A 63 6.56 -22.97 -18.77
C PRO A 63 7.66 -22.69 -17.73
N PHE A 64 7.52 -21.57 -17.04
CA PHE A 64 8.45 -21.13 -16.02
C PHE A 64 7.72 -20.85 -14.70
N THR A 65 8.45 -20.98 -13.60
CA THR A 65 7.99 -20.55 -12.27
C THR A 65 8.77 -19.32 -11.83
N ILE A 66 8.10 -18.39 -11.16
CA ILE A 66 8.73 -17.18 -10.65
C ILE A 66 9.35 -17.55 -9.30
N ILE A 67 10.68 -17.46 -9.20
CA ILE A 67 11.42 -17.73 -7.96
C ILE A 67 11.50 -16.46 -7.13
N GLU A 68 11.87 -15.35 -7.78
CA GLU A 68 12.02 -14.05 -7.15
C GLU A 68 11.09 -13.07 -7.87
N GLU A 69 10.13 -12.52 -7.13
CA GLU A 69 9.25 -11.48 -7.65
C GLU A 69 10.04 -10.24 -8.06
N CYS A 70 9.50 -9.42 -8.96
CA CYS A 70 10.09 -8.19 -9.47
C CYS A 70 10.72 -7.32 -8.36
N THR A 71 12.06 -7.29 -8.30
CA THR A 71 12.86 -6.50 -7.36
C THR A 71 13.69 -5.47 -8.11
N ILE A 72 14.08 -4.40 -7.41
CA ILE A 72 14.98 -3.40 -7.96
C ILE A 72 16.37 -4.03 -8.16
N CYS A 73 17.06 -3.61 -9.22
CA CYS A 73 18.40 -4.08 -9.49
C CYS A 73 19.38 -3.61 -8.41
N SER A 74 20.34 -4.47 -8.07
CA SER A 74 21.38 -4.09 -7.11
C SER A 74 22.33 -3.05 -7.71
N LYS A 75 22.91 -2.19 -6.85
CA LYS A 75 23.89 -1.15 -7.26
C LYS A 75 25.04 -1.72 -8.09
N PHE A 76 25.47 -2.94 -7.77
CA PHE A 76 26.51 -3.65 -8.52
C PHE A 76 26.07 -4.01 -9.95
N GLU A 77 24.81 -4.37 -10.14
CA GLU A 77 24.26 -4.81 -11.44
C GLU A 77 23.96 -3.65 -12.37
N ILE A 78 23.59 -2.52 -11.77
CA ILE A 78 23.48 -1.24 -12.48
C ILE A 78 24.88 -0.81 -12.93
N MET A 79 25.87 -0.89 -12.04
CA MET A 79 27.26 -0.52 -12.36
C MET A 79 27.89 -1.44 -13.40
N SER A 80 27.55 -2.74 -13.40
CA SER A 80 28.03 -3.71 -14.38
C SER A 80 27.26 -3.69 -15.71
N ASN A 81 26.34 -2.73 -15.89
CA ASN A 81 25.47 -2.62 -17.07
C ASN A 81 24.79 -3.94 -17.43
N ALA A 82 24.22 -4.64 -16.44
CA ALA A 82 23.42 -5.82 -16.71
C ALA A 82 22.28 -5.43 -17.67
N SER A 83 22.23 -6.07 -18.85
CA SER A 83 21.27 -5.76 -19.92
C SER A 83 19.81 -5.81 -19.46
N VAL A 84 19.52 -6.61 -18.43
CA VAL A 84 18.23 -6.75 -17.75
C VAL A 84 17.81 -5.47 -17.01
N CYS A 85 18.76 -4.76 -16.42
CA CYS A 85 18.50 -3.60 -15.56
C CYS A 85 18.45 -2.28 -16.34
N LEU A 86 19.03 -2.23 -17.54
CA LEU A 86 19.09 -1.01 -18.36
C LEU A 86 17.71 -0.50 -18.80
N SER A 87 16.73 -1.39 -18.98
CA SER A 87 15.45 -1.03 -19.58
C SER A 87 14.43 -0.49 -18.59
N THR A 88 14.29 -1.09 -17.40
CA THR A 88 13.28 -0.69 -16.40
C THR A 88 13.88 -0.45 -15.02
N GLY A 89 15.13 -0.82 -14.77
CA GLY A 89 15.74 -0.82 -13.43
C GLY A 89 15.23 -1.92 -12.49
N PHE A 90 14.32 -2.79 -12.97
CA PHE A 90 13.75 -3.89 -12.21
C PHE A 90 14.01 -5.23 -12.89
N ARG A 91 14.25 -6.26 -12.08
CA ARG A 91 14.50 -7.63 -12.53
C ARG A 91 13.60 -8.60 -11.80
N GLU A 92 13.29 -9.73 -12.43
CA GLU A 92 12.71 -10.89 -11.77
C GLU A 92 13.48 -12.15 -12.16
N LYS A 93 13.55 -13.13 -11.25
CA LYS A 93 14.21 -14.41 -11.51
C LYS A 93 13.17 -15.48 -11.75
N ILE A 94 13.31 -16.16 -12.87
CA ILE A 94 12.44 -17.26 -13.26
C ILE A 94 13.23 -18.57 -13.32
N HIS A 95 12.59 -19.65 -12.90
CA HIS A 95 13.06 -21.02 -13.10
C HIS A 95 12.35 -21.60 -14.31
N CYS A 96 13.13 -21.96 -15.31
CA CYS A 96 12.65 -22.56 -16.53
C CYS A 96 12.57 -24.09 -16.35
N THR A 97 11.37 -24.65 -16.43
CA THR A 97 11.09 -26.03 -15.99
C THR A 97 11.69 -27.10 -16.91
N VAL A 98 11.81 -26.82 -18.20
CA VAL A 98 12.30 -27.76 -19.21
C VAL A 98 13.82 -27.66 -19.30
N SER A 99 14.36 -26.44 -19.34
CA SER A 99 15.81 -26.19 -19.38
C SER A 99 16.48 -26.37 -18.02
N LYS A 100 15.72 -26.37 -16.91
CA LYS A 100 16.21 -26.37 -15.52
C LYS A 100 17.24 -25.27 -15.26
N LYS A 101 17.06 -24.11 -15.91
CA LYS A 101 17.94 -22.94 -15.80
C LYS A 101 17.22 -21.82 -15.08
N GLU A 102 17.98 -21.05 -14.33
CA GLU A 102 17.51 -19.80 -13.73
C GLU A 102 17.93 -18.65 -14.64
N VAL A 103 16.95 -17.84 -15.04
CA VAL A 103 17.18 -16.69 -15.92
C VAL A 103 16.61 -15.44 -15.25
N SER A 104 17.38 -14.36 -15.29
CA SER A 104 16.91 -13.04 -14.84
C SER A 104 16.37 -12.28 -16.05
N ARG A 105 15.15 -11.73 -15.95
CA ARG A 105 14.55 -10.90 -16.99
C ARG A 105 14.03 -9.58 -16.45
N SER A 106 13.84 -8.60 -17.32
CA SER A 106 13.31 -7.29 -16.92
C SER A 106 11.81 -7.42 -16.68
N CYS A 107 11.31 -6.69 -15.68
CA CYS A 107 9.88 -6.69 -15.35
C CYS A 107 9.38 -5.27 -15.13
N SER A 108 8.11 -5.04 -15.45
CA SER A 108 7.42 -3.79 -15.13
C SER A 108 6.75 -3.94 -13.76
N ASN A 109 7.08 -3.06 -12.82
CA ASN A 109 6.55 -3.08 -11.44
C ASN A 109 5.06 -2.65 -11.33
N THR A 110 4.22 -3.00 -12.29
CA THR A 110 2.79 -2.65 -12.32
C THR A 110 1.99 -3.43 -11.28
N ARG A 111 2.36 -4.70 -11.03
CA ARG A 111 1.60 -5.60 -10.15
C ARG A 111 1.77 -5.34 -8.65
N LYS A 112 2.90 -4.77 -8.19
CA LYS A 112 3.06 -4.40 -6.77
C LYS A 112 2.32 -3.10 -6.44
N LYS A 113 2.33 -2.13 -7.35
CA LYS A 113 1.61 -0.85 -7.20
C LYS A 113 0.10 -1.04 -6.97
N GLU A 114 -0.50 -2.08 -7.55
CA GLU A 114 -1.94 -2.35 -7.42
C GLU A 114 -2.34 -2.82 -6.00
N ARG A 115 -1.51 -3.64 -5.34
CA ARG A 115 -1.80 -4.11 -3.97
C ARG A 115 -1.63 -3.00 -2.94
N ASP A 116 -0.61 -2.17 -3.11
CA ASP A 116 -0.35 -1.04 -2.23
C ASP A 116 -1.49 -0.01 -2.34
N PHE A 117 -1.99 0.21 -3.56
CA PHE A 117 -3.16 1.05 -3.80
C PHE A 117 -4.40 0.54 -3.05
N TRP A 118 -4.74 -0.74 -3.18
CA TRP A 118 -5.88 -1.34 -2.47
C TRP A 118 -5.75 -1.29 -0.95
N THR A 119 -4.54 -1.47 -0.43
CA THR A 119 -4.27 -1.40 1.02
C THR A 119 -4.48 0.01 1.55
N PHE A 120 -4.00 1.02 0.82
CA PHE A 120 -4.22 2.43 1.17
C PHE A 120 -5.69 2.83 1.10
N GLU A 121 -6.40 2.42 0.04
CA GLU A 121 -7.82 2.70 -0.15
C GLU A 121 -8.65 2.14 1.02
N LEU A 122 -8.42 0.88 1.40
CA LEU A 122 -9.11 0.25 2.54
C LEU A 122 -8.85 0.98 3.86
N LEU A 123 -7.62 1.46 4.07
CA LEU A 123 -7.27 2.21 5.27
C LEU A 123 -8.03 3.55 5.33
N MET A 124 -8.09 4.27 4.22
CA MET A 124 -8.81 5.55 4.14
C MET A 124 -10.31 5.36 4.35
N ILE A 125 -10.89 4.29 3.78
CA ILE A 125 -12.29 3.93 4.00
C ILE A 125 -12.54 3.65 5.49
N LEU A 126 -11.68 2.89 6.15
CA LEU A 126 -11.81 2.56 7.58
C LEU A 126 -11.72 3.82 8.45
N LEU A 127 -10.74 4.69 8.17
CA LEU A 127 -10.59 5.97 8.86
C LEU A 127 -11.85 6.86 8.69
N GLY A 128 -12.38 6.92 7.47
CA GLY A 128 -13.62 7.64 7.15
C GLY A 128 -14.82 7.08 7.92
N ALA A 129 -14.98 5.76 7.95
CA ALA A 129 -16.06 5.09 8.69
C ALA A 129 -16.00 5.34 10.20
N VAL A 130 -14.79 5.31 10.79
CA VAL A 130 -14.58 5.64 12.21
C VAL A 130 -14.93 7.10 12.50
N SER A 131 -14.48 8.02 11.65
CA SER A 131 -14.78 9.45 11.78
C SER A 131 -16.30 9.69 11.70
N TYR A 132 -16.95 9.12 10.69
CA TYR A 132 -18.39 9.21 10.51
C TYR A 132 -19.15 8.63 11.71
N GLY A 133 -18.78 7.45 12.19
CA GLY A 133 -19.39 6.83 13.37
C GLY A 133 -19.23 7.67 14.64
N SER A 134 -18.10 8.34 14.80
CA SER A 134 -17.85 9.27 15.91
C SER A 134 -18.79 10.48 15.87
N VAL A 135 -18.94 11.10 14.70
CA VAL A 135 -19.86 12.23 14.50
C VAL A 135 -21.30 11.79 14.74
N PHE A 136 -21.72 10.65 14.18
CA PHE A 136 -23.06 10.10 14.35
C PHE A 136 -23.40 9.83 15.82
N MET A 137 -22.46 9.26 16.58
CA MET A 137 -22.64 9.04 18.01
C MET A 137 -22.75 10.34 18.81
N ARG A 138 -22.00 11.39 18.42
CA ARG A 138 -22.15 12.72 19.04
C ARG A 138 -23.52 13.32 18.72
N GLN A 139 -23.94 13.29 17.47
CA GLN A 139 -25.25 13.78 17.03
C GLN A 139 -26.38 13.08 17.80
N LYS A 140 -26.37 11.74 17.86
CA LYS A 140 -27.38 10.97 18.59
C LYS A 140 -27.42 11.28 20.09
N HIS A 141 -26.28 11.65 20.68
CA HIS A 141 -26.23 12.07 22.08
C HIS A 141 -26.78 13.49 22.28
N LEU A 142 -26.55 14.41 21.34
CA LEU A 142 -27.15 15.74 21.36
C LEU A 142 -28.68 15.66 21.15
N ASP A 143 -29.15 14.81 20.24
CA ASP A 143 -30.59 14.63 19.98
C ASP A 143 -31.31 14.10 21.22
N LYS A 144 -30.73 13.12 21.92
CA LYS A 144 -31.30 12.64 23.20
C LYS A 144 -31.43 13.77 24.23
N ARG A 145 -30.41 14.62 24.35
CA ARG A 145 -30.44 15.77 25.28
C ARG A 145 -31.49 16.81 24.90
N LEU A 146 -31.70 17.04 23.60
CA LEU A 146 -32.76 17.92 23.11
C LEU A 146 -34.14 17.35 23.42
N MET A 147 -34.36 16.06 23.14
CA MET A 147 -35.63 15.38 23.43
C MET A 147 -35.94 15.36 24.92
N ASP A 148 -34.96 15.15 25.80
CA ASP A 148 -35.14 15.22 27.25
C ASP A 148 -35.59 16.61 27.70
N LYS A 149 -35.03 17.67 27.12
CA LYS A 149 -35.44 19.06 27.41
C LYS A 149 -36.85 19.36 26.90
N VAL A 150 -37.20 18.87 25.72
CA VAL A 150 -38.55 19.03 25.15
C VAL A 150 -39.58 18.35 26.07
N HIS A 151 -39.32 17.13 26.53
CA HIS A 151 -40.22 16.45 27.47
C HIS A 151 -40.36 17.21 28.80
N GLN A 152 -39.27 17.77 29.34
CA GLN A 152 -39.33 18.61 30.53
C GLN A 152 -40.16 19.89 30.33
N GLN A 153 -40.06 20.53 29.17
CA GLN A 153 -40.87 21.71 28.85
C GLN A 153 -42.36 21.37 28.71
N ILE A 154 -42.70 20.22 28.11
CA ILE A 154 -44.08 19.75 28.01
C ILE A 154 -44.65 19.39 29.38
N ALA A 155 -43.85 18.75 30.26
CA ALA A 155 -44.29 18.36 31.60
C ALA A 155 -44.43 19.55 32.58
N ALA A 156 -43.70 20.66 32.36
CA ALA A 156 -43.77 21.86 33.18
C ALA A 156 -44.76 22.93 32.65
N GLY A 157 -45.26 22.75 31.42
CA GLY A 157 -46.14 23.69 30.72
C GLY A 157 -47.63 23.40 30.84
N VAL A 158 -48.05 22.55 31.78
CA VAL A 158 -49.46 22.23 32.08
C VAL A 158 -49.74 22.47 33.55
#